data_AF-A0A359M4I9-F1
#
_entry.id   AF-A0A359M4I9-F1
#
_cell.length_a   1.000
_cell.length_b   1.000
_cell.length_c   1.000
_cell.angle_alpha   90.00
_cell.angle_beta   90.00
_cell.angle_gamma   90.00
#
_symmetry.space_group_name_H-M   'P 1'
#
loop_
_entity.id
_entity.type
_entity.pdbx_description
1 polymer ?
#
loop_
_entity_poly.entity_id
_entity_poly.type
_entity_poly.pdbx_seq_one_letter_code
_entity_poly.pdbx_strand_id
1 'polypeptide(L)'
;MFRFKRFVRSAFFVAASAALLLGHDTSHPGDWKTWVIPSGAAHGVPAPPGMGDTRDELDWVRSAVREMDPGIVAQIRYWDAGPPAYRWMELVTRRQIAGQPVGNFFPRAYAYVAIAIYDATVAASKAKQEYGRKRPAQLDKRIEPRVAEPRSPSYPSDYAATA
;
A
#
# COMPACT_ATOMS: atom_id res chain seq x y z
N MET A 1 9.87 -1.91 77.38
CA MET A 1 10.12 -3.00 76.42
C MET A 1 9.32 -2.73 75.15
N PHE A 2 9.83 -1.91 74.23
CA PHE A 2 9.14 -1.53 72.99
C PHE A 2 9.87 -2.13 71.78
N ARG A 3 9.11 -2.89 70.97
CA ARG A 3 9.57 -3.73 69.84
C ARG A 3 9.58 -2.89 68.56
N PHE A 4 10.73 -2.77 67.91
CA PHE A 4 10.88 -2.12 66.59
C PHE A 4 10.37 -3.08 65.49
N LYS A 5 9.30 -2.74 64.77
CA LYS A 5 8.87 -3.46 63.56
C LYS A 5 9.60 -2.88 62.36
N ARG A 6 10.40 -3.71 61.68
CA ARG A 6 11.06 -3.39 60.40
C ARG A 6 10.01 -3.25 59.30
N PHE A 7 10.00 -2.08 58.65
CA PHE A 7 9.21 -1.84 57.43
C PHE A 7 9.97 -2.43 56.25
N VAL A 8 9.46 -3.50 55.63
CA VAL A 8 10.00 -4.01 54.36
C VAL A 8 9.43 -3.15 53.25
N ARG A 9 10.29 -2.38 52.58
CA ARG A 9 9.93 -1.63 51.36
C ARG A 9 9.93 -2.61 50.19
N SER A 10 8.74 -3.00 49.73
CA SER A 10 8.59 -3.68 48.45
C SER A 10 8.90 -2.70 47.31
N ALA A 11 10.02 -2.93 46.62
CA ALA A 11 10.33 -2.23 45.37
C ALA A 11 9.55 -2.90 44.24
N PHE A 12 8.45 -2.27 43.82
CA PHE A 12 7.80 -2.59 42.55
C PHE A 12 8.65 -1.99 41.42
N PHE A 13 9.42 -2.83 40.73
CA PHE A 13 9.99 -2.48 39.44
C PHE A 13 8.86 -2.57 38.40
N VAL A 14 8.27 -1.43 38.04
CA VAL A 14 7.49 -1.32 36.82
C VAL A 14 8.48 -1.27 35.67
N ALA A 15 8.71 -2.41 35.02
CA ALA A 15 9.39 -2.44 33.73
C ALA A 15 8.44 -1.82 32.70
N ALA A 16 8.57 -0.53 32.46
CA ALA A 16 7.97 0.12 31.31
C ALA A 16 8.61 -0.47 30.05
N SER A 17 7.94 -1.45 29.44
CA SER A 17 8.26 -1.87 28.09
C SER A 17 7.87 -0.72 27.17
N ALA A 18 8.81 0.18 26.91
CA ALA A 18 8.72 1.06 25.76
C ALA A 18 8.76 0.15 24.54
N ALA A 19 7.60 -0.22 24.01
CA ALA A 19 7.52 -0.70 22.64
C ALA A 19 8.04 0.46 21.79
N LEU A 20 9.31 0.38 21.40
CA LEU A 20 9.81 1.16 20.29
C LEU A 20 8.82 0.93 19.17
N LEU A 21 8.07 1.96 18.79
CA LEU A 21 7.52 2.08 17.45
C LEU A 21 8.76 2.11 16.54
N LEU A 22 9.29 0.92 16.24
CA LEU A 22 10.25 0.74 15.17
C LEU A 22 9.47 1.16 13.94
N GLY A 23 9.69 2.40 13.51
CA GLY A 23 9.25 2.85 12.21
C GLY A 23 9.69 1.79 11.20
N HIS A 24 8.76 1.37 10.36
CA HIS A 24 9.05 0.39 9.35
C HIS A 24 10.25 0.85 8.51
N ASP A 25 11.20 -0.06 8.26
CA ASP A 25 12.31 0.21 7.35
C ASP A 25 11.73 0.51 5.96
N THR A 26 11.80 1.78 5.55
CA THR A 26 11.28 2.25 4.26
C THR A 26 12.01 1.68 3.06
N SER A 27 13.18 1.05 3.25
CA SER A 27 13.92 0.45 2.15
C SER A 27 13.39 -0.93 1.73
N HIS A 28 12.67 -1.65 2.61
CA HIS A 28 12.13 -2.98 2.33
C HIS A 28 10.63 -3.11 2.68
N PRO A 29 9.73 -2.37 2.00
CA PRO A 29 8.29 -2.40 2.29
C PRO A 29 7.62 -3.77 2.11
N GLY A 30 8.19 -4.66 1.30
CA GLY A 30 7.70 -6.03 1.12
C GLY A 30 7.87 -6.94 2.34
N ASP A 31 8.74 -6.58 3.28
CA ASP A 31 9.06 -7.40 4.46
C ASP A 31 8.44 -6.85 5.75
N TRP A 32 7.56 -5.85 5.63
CA TRP A 32 6.86 -5.30 6.78
C TRP A 32 5.91 -6.32 7.40
N LYS A 33 5.74 -6.22 8.72
CA LYS A 33 4.72 -6.98 9.44
C LYS A 33 3.34 -6.68 8.84
N THR A 34 2.62 -7.73 8.49
CA THR A 34 1.24 -7.74 8.02
C THR A 34 0.25 -7.97 9.17
N TRP A 35 -1.02 -7.63 8.97
CA TRP A 35 -2.06 -7.73 10.00
C TRP A 35 -2.96 -8.96 9.84
N VAL A 36 -3.34 -9.27 8.60
CA VAL A 36 -4.28 -10.34 8.25
C VAL A 36 -3.58 -11.44 7.48
N ILE A 37 -2.80 -11.08 6.47
CA ILE A 37 -2.08 -12.07 5.66
C ILE A 37 -0.83 -12.56 6.40
N PRO A 38 -0.36 -13.81 6.20
CA PRO A 38 0.81 -14.32 6.92
C PRO A 38 2.12 -13.57 6.62
N SER A 39 2.27 -13.05 5.39
CA SER A 39 3.40 -12.24 4.94
C SER A 39 3.08 -11.60 3.58
N GLY A 40 3.91 -10.65 3.13
CA GLY A 40 3.79 -10.08 1.77
C GLY A 40 3.92 -11.11 0.64
N ALA A 41 4.53 -12.27 0.90
CA ALA A 41 4.68 -13.34 -0.10
C ALA A 41 3.43 -14.24 -0.21
N ALA A 42 2.41 -14.06 0.64
CA ALA A 42 1.30 -15.00 0.76
C ALA A 42 0.39 -15.10 -0.49
N HIS A 43 0.33 -14.06 -1.32
CA HIS A 43 -0.66 -13.96 -2.40
C HIS A 43 -0.20 -14.51 -3.76
N GLY A 44 1.04 -14.99 -3.91
CA GLY A 44 1.50 -15.65 -5.14
C GLY A 44 1.25 -14.81 -6.40
N VAL A 45 1.58 -13.52 -6.36
CA VAL A 45 1.48 -12.63 -7.53
C VAL A 45 2.20 -13.32 -8.69
N PRO A 46 1.54 -13.59 -9.83
CA PRO A 46 2.16 -14.35 -10.90
C PRO A 46 3.36 -13.60 -11.47
N ALA A 47 4.30 -14.31 -12.07
CA ALA A 47 5.41 -13.65 -12.76
C ALA A 47 4.90 -12.67 -13.83
N PRO A 48 5.61 -11.55 -14.05
CA PRO A 48 5.20 -10.59 -15.07
C PRO A 48 5.25 -11.21 -16.48
N PRO A 49 4.53 -10.62 -17.45
CA PRO A 49 4.49 -11.12 -18.83
C PRO A 49 5.88 -11.25 -19.46
N GLY A 50 6.03 -12.24 -20.34
CA GLY A 50 7.28 -12.56 -21.02
C GLY A 50 7.73 -11.47 -22.01
N MET A 51 8.87 -11.67 -22.67
CA MET A 51 9.42 -10.66 -23.59
C MET A 51 8.52 -10.35 -24.79
N GLY A 52 7.83 -11.38 -25.35
CA GLY A 52 6.88 -11.20 -26.44
C GLY A 52 5.72 -10.29 -26.04
N ASP A 53 4.99 -10.68 -24.99
CA ASP A 53 3.87 -9.91 -24.45
C ASP A 53 4.28 -8.49 -24.03
N THR A 54 5.49 -8.33 -23.47
CA THR A 54 6.02 -7.02 -23.07
C THR A 54 6.16 -6.08 -24.27
N ARG A 55 6.48 -6.58 -25.47
CA ARG A 55 6.56 -5.75 -26.67
C ARG A 55 5.20 -5.21 -27.06
N ASP A 56 4.19 -6.08 -27.06
CA ASP A 56 2.82 -5.72 -27.41
C ASP A 56 2.23 -4.75 -26.38
N GLU A 57 2.53 -4.95 -25.09
CA GLU A 57 2.19 -4.00 -24.02
C GLU A 57 2.82 -2.62 -24.26
N LEU A 58 4.10 -2.54 -24.65
CA LEU A 58 4.77 -1.26 -24.90
C LEU A 58 4.16 -0.52 -26.10
N ASP A 59 3.79 -1.24 -27.15
CA ASP A 59 3.12 -0.66 -28.32
C ASP A 59 1.71 -0.14 -27.95
N TRP A 60 0.98 -0.88 -27.11
CA TRP A 60 -0.29 -0.43 -26.55
C TRP A 60 -0.12 0.80 -25.66
N VAL A 61 0.83 0.80 -24.71
CA VAL A 61 1.09 1.94 -23.80
C VAL A 61 1.46 3.18 -24.60
N ARG A 62 2.30 3.06 -25.65
CA ARG A 62 2.69 4.20 -26.51
C ARG A 62 1.47 4.87 -27.15
N SER A 63 0.46 4.08 -27.50
CA SER A 63 -0.80 4.58 -28.06
C SER A 63 -1.67 5.19 -26.96
N ALA A 64 -1.82 4.49 -25.83
CA ALA A 64 -2.65 4.93 -24.71
C ALA A 64 -2.19 6.25 -24.07
N VAL A 65 -0.88 6.51 -23.98
CA VAL A 65 -0.38 7.78 -23.41
C VAL A 65 -0.67 8.99 -24.31
N ARG A 66 -0.95 8.76 -25.59
CA ARG A 66 -1.30 9.81 -26.56
C ARG A 66 -2.79 10.09 -26.62
N GLU A 67 -3.61 9.29 -25.96
CA GLU A 67 -5.06 9.47 -25.90
C GLU A 67 -5.42 10.76 -25.13
N MET A 68 -6.22 11.61 -25.75
CA MET A 68 -6.59 12.93 -25.23
C MET A 68 -8.08 13.03 -24.91
N ASP A 69 -8.84 11.93 -25.00
CA ASP A 69 -10.23 11.87 -24.53
C ASP A 69 -10.37 12.51 -23.13
N PRO A 70 -11.24 13.54 -22.99
CA PRO A 70 -11.40 14.23 -21.72
C PRO A 70 -11.84 13.33 -20.56
N GLY A 71 -12.59 12.26 -20.83
CA GLY A 71 -13.01 11.28 -19.84
C GLY A 71 -11.83 10.49 -19.29
N ILE A 72 -10.94 10.02 -20.17
CA ILE A 72 -9.69 9.35 -19.78
C ILE A 72 -8.78 10.31 -19.01
N VAL A 73 -8.64 11.56 -19.46
CA VAL A 73 -7.85 12.58 -18.75
C VAL A 73 -8.40 12.81 -17.34
N ALA A 74 -9.72 12.88 -17.20
CA ALA A 74 -10.38 13.04 -15.90
C ALA A 74 -10.15 11.81 -14.99
N GLN A 75 -10.20 10.59 -15.53
CA GLN A 75 -9.91 9.37 -14.76
C GLN A 75 -8.46 9.34 -14.25
N ILE A 76 -7.49 9.69 -15.10
CA ILE A 76 -6.07 9.77 -14.69
C ILE A 76 -5.92 10.75 -13.52
N ARG A 77 -6.46 11.96 -13.65
CA ARG A 77 -6.40 12.98 -12.57
C ARG A 77 -7.15 12.54 -11.31
N TYR A 78 -8.25 11.81 -11.46
CA TYR A 78 -9.01 11.33 -10.33
C TYR A 78 -8.20 10.31 -9.53
N TRP A 79 -7.60 9.32 -10.18
CA TRP A 79 -6.84 8.27 -9.50
C TRP A 79 -5.44 8.72 -9.06
N ASP A 80 -4.80 9.68 -9.76
CA ASP A 80 -3.49 10.27 -9.40
C ASP A 80 -3.56 11.36 -8.31
N ALA A 81 -4.58 11.31 -7.45
CA ALA A 81 -4.83 12.36 -6.44
C ALA A 81 -3.98 12.22 -5.16
N GLY A 82 -3.09 11.24 -5.10
CA GLY A 82 -2.27 10.96 -3.93
C GLY A 82 -1.82 9.50 -3.91
N PRO A 83 -1.44 8.97 -2.73
CA PRO A 83 -1.11 7.56 -2.58
C PRO A 83 -2.28 6.66 -3.02
N PRO A 84 -2.00 5.42 -3.48
CA PRO A 84 -3.03 4.46 -3.92
C PRO A 84 -4.23 4.31 -2.99
N ALA A 85 -4.00 4.42 -1.68
CA ALA A 85 -5.03 4.34 -0.64
C ALA A 85 -6.02 5.52 -0.62
N TYR A 86 -5.62 6.70 -1.10
CA TYR A 86 -6.30 7.97 -0.82
C TYR A 86 -7.76 7.96 -1.25
N ARG A 87 -8.03 7.58 -2.50
CA ARG A 87 -9.40 7.57 -3.04
C ARG A 87 -10.29 6.55 -2.37
N TRP A 88 -9.76 5.40 -1.95
CA TRP A 88 -10.54 4.40 -1.24
C TRP A 88 -10.98 4.86 0.15
N MET A 89 -10.06 5.44 0.91
CA MET A 89 -10.38 5.99 2.24
C MET A 89 -11.34 7.18 2.14
N GLU A 90 -11.15 8.04 1.13
CA GLU A 90 -12.06 9.14 0.83
C GLU A 90 -13.46 8.63 0.47
N LEU A 91 -13.58 7.63 -0.41
CA LEU A 91 -14.87 7.05 -0.81
C LEU A 91 -15.63 6.50 0.40
N VAL A 92 -14.98 5.71 1.25
CA VAL A 92 -15.59 5.14 2.47
C VAL A 92 -16.09 6.25 3.39
N THR A 93 -15.31 7.32 3.56
CA THR A 93 -15.67 8.49 4.38
C THR A 93 -16.86 9.25 3.78
N ARG A 94 -16.84 9.50 2.46
CA ARG A 94 -17.93 10.20 1.76
C ARG A 94 -19.24 9.43 1.85
N ARG A 95 -19.21 8.10 1.69
CA ARG A 95 -20.40 7.26 1.86
C ARG A 95 -21.00 7.42 3.26
N GLN A 96 -20.17 7.40 4.30
CA GLN A 96 -20.61 7.63 5.68
C GLN A 96 -21.26 9.00 5.87
N ILE A 97 -20.63 10.07 5.38
CA ILE A 97 -21.16 11.44 5.49
C ILE A 97 -22.50 11.58 4.74
N ALA A 98 -22.64 10.92 3.60
CA ALA A 98 -23.86 10.89 2.80
C ALA A 98 -24.97 9.98 3.37
N GLY A 99 -24.75 9.34 4.53
CA GLY A 99 -25.71 8.39 5.12
C GLY A 99 -25.88 7.10 4.32
N GLN A 100 -24.96 6.80 3.39
CA GLN A 100 -25.00 5.58 2.61
C GLN A 100 -24.52 4.39 3.46
N PRO A 101 -25.07 3.18 3.26
CA PRO A 101 -24.60 2.00 3.96
C PRO A 101 -23.11 1.73 3.71
N VAL A 102 -22.35 1.65 4.81
CA VAL A 102 -20.93 1.27 4.90
C VAL A 102 -20.71 0.16 5.94
N GLY A 103 -21.79 -0.53 6.32
CA GLY A 103 -21.85 -1.51 7.40
C GLY A 103 -22.44 -0.94 8.70
N ASN A 104 -22.77 -1.82 9.64
CA ASN A 104 -23.45 -1.45 10.89
C ASN A 104 -22.60 -0.62 11.86
N PHE A 105 -21.28 -0.57 11.65
CA PHE A 105 -20.34 0.14 12.52
C PHE A 105 -19.18 0.71 11.72
N PHE A 106 -19.31 1.98 11.34
CA PHE A 106 -18.37 2.68 10.46
C PHE A 106 -16.89 2.59 10.88
N PRO A 107 -16.51 2.81 12.16
CA PRO A 107 -15.10 2.73 12.54
C PRO A 107 -14.46 1.37 12.24
N ARG A 108 -15.22 0.27 12.37
CA ARG A 108 -14.73 -1.07 12.03
C ARG A 108 -14.61 -1.27 10.53
N ALA A 109 -15.60 -0.83 9.74
CA ALA A 109 -15.51 -0.90 8.28
C ALA A 109 -14.31 -0.10 7.76
N TYR A 110 -14.12 1.11 8.28
CA TYR A 110 -12.96 1.96 7.95
C TYR A 110 -11.64 1.28 8.32
N ALA A 111 -11.55 0.68 9.51
CA ALA A 111 -10.36 -0.06 9.94
C ALA A 111 -10.06 -1.27 9.04
N TYR A 112 -11.08 -2.03 8.63
CA TYR A 112 -10.88 -3.16 7.72
C TYR A 112 -10.39 -2.74 6.34
N VAL A 113 -10.92 -1.65 5.78
CA VAL A 113 -10.41 -1.11 4.50
C VAL A 113 -8.96 -0.68 4.65
N ALA A 114 -8.62 0.07 5.71
CA ALA A 114 -7.25 0.51 5.95
C ALA A 114 -6.27 -0.68 6.12
N ILE A 115 -6.68 -1.71 6.88
CA ILE A 115 -5.88 -2.92 7.08
C ILE A 115 -5.68 -3.69 5.77
N ALA A 116 -6.73 -3.85 4.97
CA ALA A 116 -6.65 -4.54 3.69
C ALA A 116 -5.71 -3.81 2.71
N ILE A 117 -5.85 -2.48 2.60
CA ILE A 117 -4.97 -1.64 1.77
C ILE A 117 -3.51 -1.74 2.22
N TYR A 118 -3.27 -1.73 3.54
CA TYR A 118 -1.92 -1.87 4.09
C TYR A 118 -1.30 -3.23 3.71
N ASP A 119 -1.99 -4.34 3.98
CA ASP A 119 -1.48 -5.68 3.67
C ASP A 119 -1.27 -5.87 2.15
N ALA A 120 -2.16 -5.33 1.33
CA ALA A 120 -2.02 -5.33 -0.13
C ALA A 120 -0.80 -4.53 -0.61
N THR A 121 -0.49 -3.40 0.04
CA THR A 121 0.70 -2.60 -0.26
C THR A 121 1.99 -3.35 0.06
N VAL A 122 2.02 -4.08 1.18
CA VAL A 122 3.14 -4.94 1.56
C VAL A 122 3.30 -6.08 0.54
N ALA A 123 2.22 -6.74 0.13
CA ALA A 123 2.26 -7.79 -0.88
C ALA A 123 2.73 -7.30 -2.25
N ALA A 124 2.22 -6.16 -2.72
CA ALA A 124 2.66 -5.53 -3.97
C ALA A 124 4.16 -5.16 -3.92
N SER A 125 4.60 -4.62 -2.78
CA SER A 125 6.01 -4.29 -2.56
C SER A 125 6.91 -5.53 -2.59
N LYS A 126 6.45 -6.65 -2.01
CA LYS A 126 7.20 -7.91 -2.04
C LYS A 126 7.37 -8.43 -3.48
N ALA A 127 6.30 -8.42 -4.27
CA ALA A 127 6.35 -8.82 -5.67
C ALA A 127 7.22 -7.89 -6.53
N LYS A 128 7.21 -6.58 -6.28
CA LYS A 128 8.11 -5.63 -6.96
C LYS A 128 9.59 -5.93 -6.68
N GLN A 129 9.93 -6.28 -5.43
CA GLN A 129 11.29 -6.65 -5.04
C GLN A 129 11.72 -7.96 -5.72
N GLU A 130 10.80 -8.93 -5.83
CA GLU A 130 11.06 -10.22 -6.48
C GLU A 130 11.28 -10.07 -8.00
N TYR A 131 10.40 -9.34 -8.69
CA TYR A 131 10.40 -9.32 -10.16
C TYR A 131 11.21 -8.18 -10.78
N GLY A 132 11.38 -7.06 -10.08
CA GLY A 132 12.21 -5.95 -10.56
C GLY A 132 11.84 -5.40 -11.95
N ARG A 133 10.58 -5.57 -12.40
CA ARG A 133 10.16 -5.19 -13.76
C ARG A 133 10.38 -3.70 -13.97
N LYS A 134 11.10 -3.36 -15.04
CA LYS A 134 11.32 -1.98 -15.48
C LYS A 134 9.99 -1.33 -15.87
N ARG A 135 9.91 -0.02 -15.70
CA ARG A 135 8.75 0.77 -16.13
C ARG A 135 8.74 0.99 -17.64
N PRO A 136 7.58 1.26 -18.27
CA PRO A 136 7.48 1.45 -19.71
C PRO A 136 8.45 2.50 -20.28
N ALA A 137 8.56 3.68 -19.66
CA ALA A 137 9.45 4.76 -20.11
C ALA A 137 10.96 4.45 -19.92
N GLN A 138 11.29 3.41 -19.13
CA GLN A 138 12.66 2.90 -19.03
C GLN A 138 13.01 1.94 -20.17
N LEU A 139 12.01 1.27 -20.74
CA LEU A 139 12.17 0.31 -21.84
C LEU A 139 12.02 0.97 -23.21
N ASP A 140 11.12 1.94 -23.35
CA ASP A 140 10.90 2.70 -24.59
C ASP A 140 10.84 4.20 -24.28
N LYS A 141 11.86 4.94 -24.70
CA LYS A 141 11.99 6.40 -24.49
C LYS A 141 10.99 7.23 -25.28
N ARG A 142 10.21 6.62 -26.18
CA ARG A 142 9.12 7.30 -26.90
C ARG A 142 7.83 7.37 -26.09
N ILE A 143 7.78 6.68 -24.95
CA ILE A 143 6.66 6.73 -24.01
C ILE A 143 6.94 7.87 -23.03
N GLU A 144 6.18 8.94 -23.15
CA GLU A 144 6.19 10.07 -22.22
C GLU A 144 5.06 9.89 -21.20
N PRO A 145 5.36 9.56 -19.92
CA PRO A 145 4.34 9.35 -18.90
C PRO A 145 3.52 10.62 -18.65
N ARG A 146 2.20 10.45 -18.46
CA ARG A 146 1.28 11.55 -18.15
C ARG A 146 1.26 11.95 -16.67
N VAL A 147 1.83 11.11 -15.83
CA VAL A 147 1.93 11.27 -14.37
C VAL A 147 3.37 11.04 -13.95
N ALA A 148 3.74 11.56 -12.79
CA ALA A 148 5.09 11.39 -12.27
C ALA A 148 5.40 9.89 -12.08
N GLU A 149 6.48 9.42 -12.68
CA GLU A 149 6.87 8.02 -12.59
C GLU A 149 7.58 7.74 -11.25
N PRO A 150 7.03 6.85 -10.39
CA PRO A 150 7.69 6.49 -9.14
C PRO A 150 9.00 5.73 -9.39
N ARG A 151 9.97 5.95 -8.49
CA ARG A 151 11.28 5.25 -8.49
C ARG A 151 11.19 3.83 -7.90
N SER A 152 10.17 3.08 -8.29
CA SER A 152 9.95 1.69 -7.89
C SER A 152 9.63 0.82 -9.12
N PRO A 153 9.85 -0.51 -9.06
CA PRO A 153 9.47 -1.42 -10.14
C PRO A 153 7.99 -1.29 -10.53
N SER A 154 7.68 -1.62 -11.78
CA SER A 154 6.35 -1.40 -12.36
C SER A 154 5.32 -2.47 -11.99
N TYR A 155 5.75 -3.66 -11.60
CA TYR A 155 4.89 -4.83 -11.45
C TYR A 155 4.88 -5.40 -10.02
N PRO A 156 3.69 -5.62 -9.44
CA PRO A 156 2.37 -5.21 -9.93
C PRO A 156 2.16 -3.68 -9.76
N SER A 157 1.05 -3.16 -10.29
CA SER A 157 0.64 -1.77 -10.04
C SER A 157 0.16 -1.60 -8.60
N ASP A 158 0.67 -0.59 -7.89
CA ASP A 158 0.24 -0.30 -6.51
C ASP A 158 -1.23 0.12 -6.45
N TYR A 159 -1.66 0.95 -7.40
CA TYR A 159 -3.06 1.38 -7.54
C TYR A 159 -4.02 0.22 -7.81
N ALA A 160 -3.57 -0.80 -8.55
CA ALA A 160 -4.39 -1.97 -8.80
C ALA A 160 -4.41 -2.93 -7.59
N ALA A 161 -3.29 -3.05 -6.88
CA ALA A 161 -3.20 -3.93 -5.71
C ALA A 161 -4.06 -3.45 -4.54
N THR A 162 -4.20 -2.13 -4.35
CA THR A 162 -4.97 -1.55 -3.26
C THR A 162 -6.45 -1.31 -3.58
N ALA A 163 -6.92 -1.73 -4.76
CA ALA A 163 -8.30 -1.59 -5.23
C ALA A 163 -9.17 -2.79 -4.83
#